data_AF-A0A7X8XWB1-F1
#
_entry.id   AF-A0A7X8XWB1-F1
#
_cell.length_a   1.000
_cell.length_b   1.000
_cell.length_c   1.000
_cell.angle_alpha   90.00
_cell.angle_beta   90.00
_cell.angle_gamma   90.00
#
_symmetry.space_group_name_H-M   'P 1'
#
loop_
_entity.id
_entity.type
_entity.pdbx_description
1 polymer ?
#
loop_
_entity_poly.entity_id
_entity_poly.type
_entity_poly.pdbx_seq_one_letter_code
_entity_poly.pdbx_strand_id
1 'polypeptide(L)'
;MGFFSWITQDTNRSIANVNSSKETFPVYLVDNKGNYWKENLYKGYGSFCGKDYFELLAEMNGITVVEAQKQNKELRELGICLEGNNIKYPNLVENLENWVWRNEEPKSCRDQGFFYD
;
A
#
# COMPACT_ATOMS: atom_id res chain seq x y z
N MET A 1 11.96 12.41 -8.11
CA MET A 1 11.03 11.58 -7.34
C MET A 1 11.51 10.13 -7.46
N GLY A 2 11.71 9.45 -6.34
CA GLY A 2 12.14 8.04 -6.33
C GLY A 2 10.97 7.07 -6.42
N PHE A 3 11.23 5.82 -6.76
CA PHE A 3 10.24 4.75 -6.65
C PHE A 3 10.18 4.25 -5.21
N PHE A 4 9.08 3.61 -4.83
CA PHE A 4 9.05 2.80 -3.63
C PHE A 4 8.14 1.61 -3.82
N SER A 5 8.43 0.57 -3.07
CA SER A 5 7.67 -0.67 -3.13
C SER A 5 7.70 -1.37 -1.77
N TRP A 6 6.86 -2.39 -1.65
CA TRP A 6 6.74 -3.22 -0.45
C TRP A 6 6.98 -4.68 -0.79
N ILE A 7 7.06 -5.45 0.28
CA ILE A 7 7.08 -6.91 0.26
C ILE A 7 5.65 -7.37 0.60
N THR A 8 5.12 -8.31 -0.19
CA THR A 8 3.82 -8.91 0.09
C THR A 8 3.83 -9.66 1.41
N GLN A 9 2.73 -9.59 2.17
CA GLN A 9 2.64 -10.19 3.50
C GLN A 9 2.35 -11.70 3.46
N ASP A 10 1.86 -12.21 2.34
CA ASP A 10 1.54 -13.64 2.16
C ASP A 10 2.71 -14.42 1.55
N THR A 11 3.26 -13.95 0.42
CA THR A 11 4.34 -14.65 -0.31
C THR A 11 5.73 -14.14 0.02
N ASN A 12 5.85 -13.06 0.81
CA ASN A 12 7.12 -12.40 1.13
C ASN A 12 7.93 -12.03 -0.12
N ARG A 13 7.23 -11.66 -1.21
CA ARG A 13 7.81 -11.30 -2.50
C ARG A 13 7.83 -9.78 -2.65
N SER A 14 8.92 -9.26 -3.20
CA SER A 14 9.00 -7.85 -3.56
C SER A 14 8.00 -7.54 -4.68
N ILE A 15 7.15 -6.54 -4.48
CA ILE A 15 6.26 -6.05 -5.52
C ILE A 15 7.13 -5.33 -6.57
N ALA A 16 7.23 -5.93 -7.76
CA ALA A 16 8.05 -5.37 -8.83
C ALA A 16 7.32 -4.22 -9.54
N ASN A 17 8.09 -3.18 -9.87
CA ASN A 17 7.65 -2.12 -10.75
C ASN A 17 7.57 -2.67 -12.18
N VAL A 18 6.56 -2.26 -12.95
CA VAL A 18 6.41 -2.60 -14.37
C VAL A 18 7.63 -2.24 -15.23
N ASN A 19 8.41 -1.24 -14.82
CA ASN A 19 9.61 -0.82 -15.53
C ASN A 19 10.90 -1.51 -15.03
N SER A 20 10.80 -2.40 -14.05
CA SER A 20 11.96 -3.10 -13.48
C SER A 20 12.40 -4.31 -14.32
N SER A 21 13.55 -4.89 -13.97
CA SER A 21 14.04 -6.14 -14.57
C SER A 21 13.26 -7.39 -14.14
N LYS A 22 12.39 -7.31 -13.12
CA LYS A 22 11.59 -8.44 -12.62
C LYS A 22 10.17 -8.41 -13.18
N GLU A 23 9.60 -9.60 -13.35
CA GLU A 23 8.21 -9.76 -13.76
C GLU A 23 7.24 -9.18 -12.72
N THR A 24 6.22 -8.47 -13.22
CA THR A 24 5.09 -8.02 -12.41
C THR A 24 4.12 -9.17 -12.16
N PHE A 25 3.38 -9.08 -11.07
CA PHE A 25 2.37 -10.07 -10.68
C PHE A 25 1.19 -9.32 -10.04
N PRO A 26 -0.01 -9.94 -10.00
CA PRO A 26 -1.18 -9.31 -9.39
C PRO A 26 -0.95 -9.10 -7.89
N VAL A 27 -1.14 -7.86 -7.44
CA VAL A 27 -1.13 -7.49 -6.03
C VAL A 27 -2.49 -6.96 -5.64
N TYR A 28 -2.96 -7.40 -4.48
CA TYR A 28 -4.20 -6.99 -3.87
C TYR A 28 -3.88 -6.09 -2.68
N LEU A 29 -4.32 -4.84 -2.74
CA LEU A 29 -4.40 -3.96 -1.59
C LEU A 29 -5.70 -4.28 -0.85
N VAL A 30 -5.64 -4.60 0.45
CA VAL A 30 -6.78 -5.07 1.24
C VAL A 30 -6.97 -4.18 2.47
N ASP A 31 -8.20 -3.75 2.72
CA ASP A 31 -8.54 -2.97 3.91
C ASP A 31 -8.96 -3.87 5.11
N ASN A 32 -9.19 -3.25 6.27
CA ASN A 32 -9.66 -3.97 7.46
C ASN A 32 -11.15 -4.37 7.44
N LYS A 33 -11.87 -4.10 6.35
CA LYS A 33 -13.30 -4.39 6.19
C LYS A 33 -13.55 -5.46 5.12
N GLY A 34 -12.51 -5.95 4.45
CA GLY A 34 -12.59 -6.96 3.39
C GLY A 34 -12.73 -6.39 1.98
N ASN A 35 -12.65 -5.06 1.80
CA ASN A 35 -12.54 -4.47 0.47
C ASN A 35 -11.12 -4.67 -0.06
N TYR A 36 -11.00 -4.81 -1.38
CA TYR A 36 -9.72 -4.99 -2.03
C TYR A 36 -9.63 -4.30 -3.38
N TRP A 37 -8.42 -3.94 -3.77
CA TRP A 37 -8.07 -3.35 -5.05
C TRP A 37 -6.97 -4.17 -5.71
N LYS A 38 -7.24 -4.71 -6.90
CA LYS A 38 -6.32 -5.56 -7.65
C LYS A 38 -5.50 -4.72 -8.63
N GLU A 39 -4.19 -4.70 -8.47
CA GLU A 39 -3.23 -4.06 -9.37
C GLU A 39 -2.38 -5.13 -10.06
N ASN A 40 -2.32 -5.11 -11.39
CA ASN A 40 -1.50 -6.07 -12.15
C ASN A 40 -0.16 -5.45 -12.58
N LEU A 41 -0.10 -4.13 -12.73
CA LEU A 41 1.04 -3.41 -13.30
C LEU A 41 1.44 -2.27 -12.37
N TYR A 42 1.99 -2.65 -11.21
CA TYR A 42 2.40 -1.68 -10.20
C TYR A 42 3.47 -0.72 -10.75
N LYS A 43 3.21 0.58 -10.60
CA LYS A 43 4.07 1.65 -11.16
C LYS A 43 5.13 2.19 -10.19
N GLY A 44 5.13 1.76 -8.93
CA GLY A 44 6.13 2.21 -7.94
C GLY A 44 5.77 3.47 -7.14
N TYR A 45 4.49 3.86 -7.08
CA TYR A 45 4.03 5.10 -6.44
C TYR A 45 3.01 4.91 -5.30
N GLY A 46 2.76 3.68 -4.89
CA GLY A 46 1.78 3.37 -3.84
C GLY A 46 0.33 3.37 -4.28
N SER A 47 0.04 3.44 -5.58
CA SER A 47 -1.32 3.36 -6.11
C SER A 47 -1.62 1.96 -6.65
N PHE A 48 -2.76 1.42 -6.24
CA PHE A 48 -3.28 0.10 -6.62
C PHE A 48 -4.68 0.28 -7.19
N CYS A 49 -4.85 0.11 -8.50
CA CYS A 49 -6.12 0.32 -9.23
C CYS A 49 -6.79 1.67 -8.92
N GLY A 50 -5.99 2.74 -8.83
CA GLY A 50 -6.47 4.08 -8.53
C GLY A 50 -6.68 4.40 -7.05
N LYS A 51 -6.51 3.42 -6.15
CA LYS A 51 -6.51 3.65 -4.70
C LYS A 51 -5.09 3.81 -4.19
N ASP A 52 -4.79 4.93 -3.51
CA ASP A 52 -3.48 5.11 -2.88
C ASP A 52 -3.41 4.41 -1.52
N TYR A 53 -2.25 3.79 -1.24
CA TYR A 53 -1.98 3.09 0.01
C TYR A 53 -2.08 4.02 1.23
N PHE A 54 -1.50 5.23 1.17
CA PHE A 54 -1.49 6.14 2.32
C PHE A 54 -2.84 6.84 2.50
N GLU A 55 -3.58 7.10 1.42
CA GLU A 55 -4.97 7.53 1.52
C GLU A 55 -5.83 6.47 2.20
N LEU A 56 -5.71 5.21 1.80
CA LEU A 56 -6.42 4.10 2.44
C LEU A 56 -6.01 3.94 3.90
N LEU A 57 -4.72 4.07 4.21
CA LEU A 57 -4.21 4.07 5.59
C LEU A 57 -4.90 5.16 6.43
N ALA A 58 -5.01 6.38 5.92
CA ALA A 58 -5.69 7.47 6.59
C ALA A 58 -7.18 7.15 6.82
N GLU A 59 -7.89 6.67 5.80
CA GLU A 59 -9.31 6.30 5.89
C GLU A 59 -9.58 5.17 6.88
N MET A 60 -8.73 4.14 6.90
CA MET A 60 -8.83 3.02 7.84
C MET A 60 -8.67 3.46 9.30
N ASN A 61 -7.94 4.55 9.52
CA ASN A 61 -7.71 5.17 10.82
C ASN A 61 -8.65 6.33 11.11
N GLY A 62 -9.71 6.49 10.32
CA GLY A 62 -10.80 7.43 10.58
C GLY A 62 -10.56 8.85 10.09
N ILE A 63 -9.46 9.10 9.38
CA ILE A 63 -9.17 10.40 8.78
C ILE A 63 -9.97 10.53 7.49
N THR A 64 -10.70 11.62 7.39
CA THR A 64 -11.53 11.95 6.22
C THR A 64 -10.88 13.03 5.37
N VAL A 65 -11.28 13.10 4.09
CA VAL A 65 -10.88 14.19 3.19
C VAL A 65 -11.23 15.57 3.78
N VAL A 66 -12.35 15.67 4.51
CA VAL A 66 -12.78 16.90 5.16
C VAL A 66 -11.79 17.34 6.25
N GLU A 67 -11.24 16.40 7.02
CA GLU A 67 -10.22 16.71 8.03
C GLU A 67 -8.89 17.10 7.40
N ALA A 68 -8.50 16.44 6.31
CA ALA A 68 -7.33 16.82 5.52
C ALA A 68 -7.46 18.25 4.99
N GLN A 69 -8.60 18.58 4.39
CA GLN A 69 -8.90 19.92 3.89
C GLN A 69 -8.91 20.98 4.98
N LYS A 70 -9.44 20.68 6.19
CA LYS A 70 -9.38 21.61 7.33
C LYS A 70 -7.95 21.93 7.76
N GLN A 71 -7.02 21.01 7.55
CA GLN A 71 -5.59 21.19 7.82
C GLN A 71 -4.83 21.73 6.60
N ASN A 72 -5.51 22.02 5.50
CA ASN A 72 -4.92 22.44 4.22
C ASN A 72 -3.86 21.44 3.73
N LYS A 73 -4.13 20.14 3.91
CA LYS A 73 -3.28 19.01 3.53
C LYS A 73 -4.05 18.02 2.67
N GLU A 74 -3.32 17.24 1.89
CA GLU A 74 -3.90 16.09 1.18
C GLU A 74 -4.09 14.89 2.12
N LEU A 75 -5.07 14.04 1.82
CA LEU A 75 -5.34 12.85 2.64
C LEU A 75 -4.12 11.92 2.70
N ARG A 76 -3.39 11.81 1.58
CA ARG A 76 -2.11 11.10 1.47
C ARG A 76 -1.08 11.59 2.49
N GLU A 77 -0.96 12.91 2.67
CA GLU A 77 0.02 13.51 3.59
C GLU A 77 -0.33 13.17 5.04
N LEU A 78 -1.62 13.21 5.39
CA LEU A 78 -2.07 12.78 6.71
C LEU A 78 -1.84 11.29 6.96
N GLY A 79 -1.98 10.45 5.93
CA GLY A 79 -1.65 9.03 6.01
C GLY A 79 -0.15 8.79 6.24
N ILE A 80 0.72 9.53 5.54
CA ILE A 80 2.18 9.43 5.71
C ILE A 80 2.60 9.88 7.13
N CYS A 81 1.98 10.93 7.66
CA CYS A 81 2.27 11.47 8.99
C CYS A 81 1.44 10.82 10.11
N LEU A 82 0.80 9.67 9.85
CA LEU A 82 -0.05 9.02 10.84
C LEU A 82 0.80 8.42 11.96
N GLU A 83 0.55 8.86 13.19
CA GLU A 83 1.26 8.41 14.40
C GLU A 83 0.28 7.91 15.46
N GLY A 84 0.62 6.82 16.16
CA GLY A 84 -0.23 6.23 17.20
C GLY A 84 0.09 4.76 17.50
N ASN A 85 -0.42 4.27 18.63
CA ASN A 85 -0.14 2.91 19.12
C ASN A 85 -1.06 1.82 18.56
N ASN A 86 -2.10 2.19 17.79
CA ASN A 86 -3.09 1.23 17.26
C ASN A 86 -3.51 1.60 15.83
N ILE A 87 -2.50 1.95 15.02
CA ILE A 87 -2.70 2.23 13.60
C ILE A 87 -3.11 0.94 12.90
N LYS A 88 -4.15 1.02 12.07
CA LYS A 88 -4.55 -0.05 11.15
C LYS A 88 -3.81 0.10 9.84
N TYR A 89 -3.06 -0.91 9.43
CA TYR A 89 -2.35 -0.88 8.15
C TYR A 89 -3.14 -1.62 7.06
N PRO A 90 -3.21 -1.10 5.83
CA PRO A 90 -3.65 -1.87 4.69
C PRO A 90 -2.69 -3.03 4.41
N ASN A 91 -3.23 -4.15 3.93
CA ASN A 91 -2.42 -5.31 3.61
C ASN A 91 -2.13 -5.39 2.11
N LEU A 92 -0.94 -5.87 1.76
CA LEU A 92 -0.52 -6.09 0.38
C LEU A 92 -0.23 -7.57 0.18
N VAL A 93 -1.04 -8.24 -0.66
CA VAL A 93 -0.95 -9.69 -0.85
C VAL A 93 -1.04 -10.08 -2.31
N GLU A 94 -0.46 -11.22 -2.64
CA GLU A 94 -0.58 -11.83 -3.97
C GLU A 94 -1.81 -12.75 -4.07
N ASN A 95 -2.12 -13.49 -2.99
CA ASN A 95 -3.18 -14.49 -2.96
C ASN A 95 -4.31 -14.08 -2.00
N LEU A 96 -5.35 -13.45 -2.56
CA LEU A 96 -6.49 -12.98 -1.76
C LEU A 96 -7.33 -14.11 -1.15
N GLU A 97 -7.52 -15.24 -1.85
CA GLU A 97 -8.44 -16.31 -1.44
C GLU A 97 -8.09 -16.95 -0.09
N ASN A 98 -6.81 -16.98 0.26
CA ASN A 98 -6.31 -17.58 1.49
C ASN A 98 -5.90 -16.53 2.54
N TRP A 99 -6.21 -15.25 2.30
CA TRP A 99 -5.78 -14.17 3.17
C TRP A 99 -6.90 -13.64 4.04
N VAL A 100 -6.59 -13.47 5.32
CA VAL A 100 -7.41 -12.73 6.28
C VAL A 100 -6.61 -11.50 6.69
N TRP A 101 -7.22 -10.32 6.63
CA TRP A 101 -6.56 -9.08 7.04
C TRP A 101 -6.00 -9.19 8.46
N ARG A 102 -4.79 -8.67 8.66
CA ARG A 102 -4.08 -8.64 9.95
C ARG A 102 -3.53 -7.25 10.15
N ASN A 103 -3.57 -6.75 11.38
CA ASN A 103 -3.02 -5.44 11.68
C ASN A 103 -1.48 -5.47 11.75
N GLU A 104 -0.83 -5.57 10.59
CA GLU A 104 0.62 -5.65 10.45
C GLU A 104 1.07 -4.67 9.36
N GLU A 105 2.05 -3.82 9.68
CA GLU A 105 2.65 -2.91 8.71
C GLU A 105 3.39 -3.71 7.61
N PRO A 106 3.11 -3.45 6.31
CA PRO A 106 3.83 -4.09 5.23
C PRO A 106 5.28 -3.62 5.20
N LYS A 107 6.21 -4.56 5.02
CA LYS A 107 7.64 -4.26 4.96
C LYS A 107 7.98 -3.52 3.68
N SER A 108 8.74 -2.44 3.79
CA SER A 108 9.32 -1.77 2.63
C SER A 108 10.33 -2.67 1.90
N CYS A 109 10.31 -2.63 0.56
CA CYS A 109 11.29 -3.32 -0.26
C CYS A 109 12.58 -2.49 -0.35
N ARG A 110 13.72 -3.09 0.01
CA ARG A 110 15.05 -2.45 -0.05
C ARG A 110 15.40 -1.95 -1.47
N ASP A 111 15.03 -2.73 -2.48
CA ASP A 111 15.31 -2.43 -3.89
C ASP A 111 14.26 -1.50 -4.51
N GLN A 112 13.33 -0.99 -3.71
CA GLN A 112 12.23 -0.10 -4.10
C GLN A 112 11.37 -0.66 -5.25
N GLY A 113 11.40 -1.98 -5.45
CA GLY A 113 10.70 -2.66 -6.54
C GLY A 113 11.31 -2.42 -7.93
N PHE A 114 12.46 -1.76 -8.04
CA PHE A 114 13.06 -1.36 -9.32
C PHE A 114 14.56 -1.65 -9.42
N PHE A 115 15.32 -1.35 -8.38
CA PHE A 115 16.78 -1.42 -8.35
C PHE A 115 17.26 -2.83 -7.96
N TYR A 116 16.76 -3.84 -8.68
CA TYR A 116 17.25 -5.20 -8.50
C TYR A 116 18.62 -5.33 -9.15
N ASP A 117 19.61 -5.81 -8.39
CA ASP A 117 20.94 -6.20 -8.89
C ASP A 117 20.92 -7.55 -9.62
#